data_AF-A0A5K1AR61-F1
#
_entry.id   AF-A0A5K1AR61-F1
#
_cell.length_a   1.000
_cell.length_b   1.000
_cell.length_c   1.000
_cell.angle_alpha   90.00
_cell.angle_beta   90.00
_cell.angle_gamma   90.00
#
_symmetry.space_group_name_H-M   'P 1'
#
loop_
_entity.id
_entity.type
_entity.pdbx_description
1 polymer ?
#
loop_
_entity_poly.entity_id
_entity_poly.type
_entity_poly.pdbx_seq_one_letter_code
_entity_poly.pdbx_strand_id
1 'polypeptide(L)' 'DEELKGRGDLPPRLKIAVGVRAAEKKVLQHVLKVFGERGMELDGLEYYQERRLKELGLVGEQGEIIFWESK' A
#
# COMPACT_ATOMS: atom_id res chain seq x y z
N ASP A 1 18.68 4.66 -21.80
CA ASP A 1 18.43 3.26 -22.21
C ASP A 1 17.61 3.17 -23.46
N GLU A 2 16.46 3.85 -23.52
CA GLU A 2 15.64 3.87 -24.73
C GLU A 2 16.38 4.46 -25.94
N GLU A 3 17.18 5.52 -25.75
CA GLU A 3 18.08 6.03 -26.80
C GLU A 3 19.14 5.00 -27.24
N LEU A 4 19.66 4.17 -26.33
CA LEU A 4 20.65 3.13 -26.65
C LEU A 4 20.02 1.95 -27.37
N LYS A 5 18.76 1.61 -27.06
CA LYS A 5 17.97 0.63 -27.83
C LYS A 5 17.64 1.16 -29.24
N GLY A 6 17.38 2.46 -29.38
CA GLY A 6 17.04 3.11 -30.65
C GLY A 6 18.20 3.29 -31.63
N ARG A 7 19.45 3.37 -31.14
CA ARG A 7 20.66 3.51 -31.99
C ARG A 7 21.05 2.24 -32.76
N GLY A 8 20.43 1.09 -32.46
CA GLY A 8 20.41 -0.10 -33.31
C GLY A 8 21.76 -0.56 -33.88
N ASP A 9 22.66 -1.09 -33.03
CA ASP A 9 23.68 -2.11 -33.36
C ASP A 9 24.43 -2.52 -32.07
N LEU A 10 23.70 -3.10 -31.10
CA LEU A 10 24.30 -3.49 -29.82
C LEU A 10 24.74 -4.97 -29.88
N PRO A 11 25.98 -5.30 -29.47
CA PRO A 11 26.40 -6.68 -29.32
C PRO A 11 25.46 -7.45 -28.38
N PRO A 12 25.25 -8.77 -28.58
CA PRO A 12 24.17 -9.52 -27.93
C PRO A 12 24.11 -9.37 -26.41
N ARG A 13 25.26 -9.44 -25.73
CA ARG A 13 25.35 -9.26 -24.26
C ARG A 13 24.97 -7.84 -23.82
N LEU A 14 25.34 -6.83 -24.61
CA LEU A 14 25.01 -5.44 -24.31
C LEU A 14 23.52 -5.18 -24.52
N LYS A 15 22.90 -5.77 -25.54
CA LYS A 15 21.44 -5.71 -25.74
C LYS A 15 20.69 -6.28 -24.54
N ILE A 16 21.14 -7.42 -24.01
CA ILE A 16 20.56 -8.02 -22.80
C ILE A 16 20.74 -7.09 -21.60
N ALA A 17 21.96 -6.59 -21.34
CA ALA A 17 22.23 -5.72 -20.20
C ALA A 17 21.40 -4.41 -20.24
N VAL A 18 21.27 -3.79 -21.42
CA VAL A 18 20.44 -2.59 -21.59
C VAL A 18 18.95 -2.93 -21.42
N GLY A 19 18.50 -4.08 -21.91
CA GLY A 19 17.13 -4.58 -21.72
C GLY A 19 16.78 -4.77 -20.24
N VAL A 20 17.62 -5.50 -19.51
CA VAL A 20 17.45 -5.80 -18.09
C VAL A 20 17.40 -4.53 -17.27
N ARG A 21 18.43 -3.67 -17.36
CA ARG A 21 18.48 -2.45 -16.53
C ARG A 21 17.36 -1.45 -16.85
N ALA A 22 16.88 -1.42 -18.09
CA ALA A 22 15.74 -0.58 -18.47
C ALA A 22 14.43 -1.08 -17.84
N ALA A 23 14.23 -2.40 -17.85
CA ALA A 23 13.07 -3.03 -17.24
C ALA A 23 13.10 -2.87 -15.71
N GLU A 24 14.24 -3.12 -15.07
CA GLU A 24 14.40 -2.93 -13.62
C GLU A 24 14.11 -1.50 -13.19
N LYS A 25 14.64 -0.49 -13.90
CA LYS A 25 14.35 0.91 -13.60
C LYS A 25 12.86 1.24 -13.73
N LYS A 26 12.18 0.68 -14.73
CA LYS A 26 10.73 0.86 -14.90
C LYS A 26 9.96 0.25 -13.72
N VAL A 27 10.36 -0.93 -13.25
CA VAL A 27 9.76 -1.58 -12.07
C VAL A 27 10.01 -0.75 -10.82
N LEU A 28 11.24 -0.28 -10.59
CA LEU A 28 11.58 0.56 -9.43
C LEU A 28 10.76 1.86 -9.41
N GLN A 29 10.60 2.52 -10.57
CA GLN A 29 9.76 3.71 -10.69
C GLN A 29 8.28 3.40 -10.42
N HIS A 30 7.79 2.26 -10.90
CA HIS A 30 6.42 1.83 -10.63
C HIS A 30 6.19 1.59 -9.13
N VAL A 31 7.10 0.87 -8.47
CA VAL A 31 7.04 0.64 -7.01
C VAL A 31 7.07 1.96 -6.26
N LEU A 32 7.99 2.87 -6.61
CA LEU A 32 8.08 4.19 -6.01
C LEU A 32 6.76 4.97 -6.13
N LYS A 33 6.15 4.94 -7.32
CA LYS A 33 4.86 5.60 -7.57
C LYS A 33 3.75 5.01 -6.69
N VAL A 34 3.62 3.67 -6.66
CA VAL A 34 2.59 2.98 -5.87
C VAL A 34 2.71 3.30 -4.38
N PHE A 35 3.93 3.26 -3.83
CA PHE A 35 4.14 3.60 -2.42
C PHE A 35 3.99 5.10 -2.15
N GLY A 36 4.32 5.96 -3.11
CA GLY A 36 4.05 7.39 -3.03
C GLY A 36 2.55 7.68 -2.93
N GLU A 37 1.75 7.11 -3.83
CA GLU A 37 0.29 7.22 -3.82
C GLU A 37 -0.30 6.67 -2.51
N ARG A 38 0.14 5.49 -2.08
CA ARG A 38 -0.31 4.88 -0.82
C ARG A 38 0.09 5.68 0.42
N GLY A 39 1.20 6.41 0.37
CA GLY A 39 1.60 7.34 1.42
C GLY A 39 0.70 8.57 1.53
N MET A 40 0.08 9.01 0.42
CA MET A 40 -0.91 10.09 0.44
C MET A 40 -2.26 9.62 1.00
N GLU A 41 -2.59 8.34 0.82
CA GLU A 41 -3.82 7.71 1.34
C GLU A 41 -3.67 7.15 2.76
N LEU A 42 -2.54 7.41 3.44
CA LEU A 42 -2.18 6.79 4.72
C LEU A 42 -3.23 7.06 5.82
N ASP A 43 -3.75 8.29 5.86
CA ASP A 43 -4.76 8.72 6.83
C ASP A 43 -6.15 8.10 6.56
N GLY A 44 -6.36 7.52 5.37
CA GLY A 44 -7.61 6.83 5.02
C GLY A 44 -7.63 5.36 5.44
N LEU A 45 -6.53 4.83 5.96
CA LEU A 45 -6.41 3.41 6.33
C LEU A 45 -6.80 3.20 7.79
N GLU A 46 -7.86 2.43 8.02
CA GLU A 46 -8.18 1.97 9.37
C GLU A 46 -7.14 0.96 9.86
N TYR A 47 -6.30 1.35 10.82
CA TYR A 47 -5.30 0.47 11.41
C TYR A 47 -5.88 -0.39 12.54
N TYR A 48 -5.04 -1.22 13.16
CA TYR A 48 -5.48 -2.19 14.15
C TYR A 48 -6.28 -1.57 15.32
N GLN A 49 -5.81 -0.45 15.88
CA GLN A 49 -6.49 0.18 17.02
C GLN A 49 -7.86 0.74 16.64
N GLU A 50 -7.98 1.37 15.47
CA GLU A 50 -9.25 1.88 14.97
C GLU A 50 -10.24 0.73 14.71
N ARG A 51 -9.79 -0.34 14.04
CA ARG A 51 -10.65 -1.52 13.79
C ARG A 51 -11.11 -2.20 15.08
N ARG A 52 -10.28 -2.21 16.12
CA ARG A 52 -10.63 -2.79 17.42
C ARG A 52 -11.74 -2.02 18.14
N LEU A 53 -11.80 -0.70 17.94
CA LEU A 53 -12.77 0.18 18.59
C LEU A 53 -14.00 0.46 17.70
N LYS A 54 -14.10 -0.19 16.54
CA LYS A 54 -15.16 0.06 15.56
C LYS A 54 -16.55 -0.25 16.11
N GLU A 55 -16.66 -1.26 16.97
CA GLU A 55 -17.92 -1.70 17.58
C GLU A 55 -17.85 -1.59 19.11
N LEU A 56 -17.66 -0.35 19.61
CA LEU A 56 -17.62 -0.08 21.06
C LEU A 56 -18.99 -0.11 21.74
N GLY A 57 -20.10 0.05 20.99
CA GLY A 57 -21.44 0.12 21.57
C GLY A 57 -21.66 1.34 22.47
N LEU A 58 -21.00 2.47 22.21
CA LEU A 58 -21.08 3.69 23.04
C LEU A 58 -22.50 4.27 23.16
N VAL A 59 -23.34 4.06 22.14
CA VAL A 59 -24.75 4.43 22.14
C VAL A 59 -25.55 3.16 21.95
N GLY A 60 -25.82 2.48 23.06
CA GLY A 60 -26.73 1.33 23.14
C GLY A 60 -28.11 1.73 23.63
N GLU A 61 -28.97 0.74 23.89
CA GLU A 61 -30.22 0.97 24.59
C GLU A 61 -29.95 1.48 26.02
N GLN A 62 -30.93 2.20 26.59
CA GLN A 62 -30.85 2.66 27.97
C GLN A 62 -30.79 1.42 28.88
N GLY A 63 -29.59 1.10 29.37
CA GLY A 63 -29.38 -0.09 30.19
C GLY A 63 -30.27 -0.04 31.43
N GLU A 64 -31.03 -1.10 31.68
CA GLU A 64 -31.70 -1.28 32.95
C GLU A 64 -30.64 -1.39 34.05
N ILE A 65 -30.87 -0.73 35.19
CA ILE A 65 -30.04 -0.91 36.38
C ILE A 65 -30.33 -2.31 36.90
N ILE A 66 -29.50 -3.29 36.53
CA ILE A 66 -29.58 -4.64 37.06
C ILE A 66 -29.05 -4.61 38.50
N PHE A 67 -29.95 -4.57 39.48
CA PHE A 67 -29.60 -4.77 40.88
C PHE A 67 -29.28 -6.26 41.09
N TRP A 68 -28.02 -6.54 41.44
CA TRP A 68 -27.54 -7.90 41.73
C TRP A 68 -27.95 -8.41 43.13
N GLU A 69 -28.74 -7.65 43.88
CA GLU A 69 -29.25 -8.08 45.18
C GLU A 69 -30.59 -8.80 45.02
N SER A 70 -30.56 -10.12 45.19
CA SER A 70 -31.74 -10.95 45.38
C SER A 70 -32.42 -10.60 46.72
N LYS A 71 -33.75 -10.49 46.67
CA LYS A 71 -34.64 -10.22 47.81
C LYS A 71 -34.67 -11.38 48.81
#